data_AF-A0A1F7YIB2-F1
#
_entry.id   AF-A0A1F7YIB2-F1
#
_cell.length_a   1.000
_cell.length_b   1.000
_cell.length_c   1.000
_cell.angle_alpha   90.00
_cell.angle_beta   90.00
_cell.angle_gamma   90.00
#
_symmetry.space_group_name_H-M   'P 1'
#
loop_
_entity.id
_entity.type
_entity.pdbx_description
1 polymer ?
#
loop_
_entity_poly.entity_id
_entity_poly.type
_entity_poly.pdbx_seq_one_letter_code
_entity_poly.pdbx_strand_id
1 'polypeptide(L)' 'MVSNCYFCKGKTKIKNVDIDFRWGDRLFVVKNVPLEICIQCGERYYSEEISKRLDRLVEKQIQSKIKIQETIKVPVFSWQ' A
#
# COMPACT_ATOMS: atom_id res chain seq x y z
N MET A 1 8.60 -3.38 -14.95
CA MET A 1 9.61 -3.31 -13.87
C MET A 1 10.41 -2.04 -14.07
N VAL A 2 10.42 -1.19 -13.07
CA VAL A 2 11.10 0.09 -12.98
C VAL A 2 12.51 -0.19 -12.43
N SER A 3 13.48 -0.46 -13.29
CA SER A 3 14.85 -0.81 -12.86
C SER A 3 15.56 0.28 -12.06
N ASN A 4 15.28 1.55 -12.38
CA ASN A 4 15.85 2.71 -11.72
C ASN A 4 14.76 3.67 -11.28
N CYS A 5 14.90 4.21 -10.07
CA CYS A 5 13.99 5.17 -9.48
C CYS A 5 13.88 6.42 -10.36
N TYR A 6 12.66 6.81 -10.72
CA TYR A 6 12.39 8.03 -11.48
C TYR A 6 12.91 9.29 -10.76
N PHE A 7 12.81 9.33 -9.43
CA PHE A 7 13.18 10.48 -8.59
C PHE A 7 14.69 10.60 -8.36
N CYS A 8 15.32 9.60 -7.73
CA CYS A 8 16.73 9.68 -7.33
C CYS A 8 17.70 8.89 -8.24
N LYS A 9 17.20 8.21 -9.28
CA LYS A 9 17.96 7.34 -10.20
C LYS A 9 18.63 6.12 -9.54
N GLY A 10 18.45 5.90 -8.25
CA GLY A 10 18.93 4.71 -7.54
C GLY A 10 18.22 3.42 -7.99
N LYS A 11 18.85 2.27 -7.74
CA LYS A 11 18.28 0.96 -8.10
C LYS A 11 17.01 0.67 -7.31
N THR A 12 16.08 -0.04 -7.93
CA THR A 12 14.91 -0.59 -7.25
C THR A 12 15.06 -2.08 -7.00
N LYS A 13 14.27 -2.62 -6.06
CA LYS A 13 14.10 -4.05 -5.84
C LYS A 13 12.68 -4.35 -5.44
N ILE A 14 12.18 -5.51 -5.84
CA ILE A 14 10.91 -6.04 -5.33
C ILE A 14 11.11 -6.44 -3.87
N LYS A 15 10.23 -5.95 -2.99
CA LYS A 15 10.14 -6.33 -1.58
C LYS A 15 8.69 -6.48 -1.18
N ASN A 16 8.41 -7.44 -0.30
CA ASN A 16 7.12 -7.53 0.34
C ASN A 16 7.07 -6.51 1.47
N VAL A 17 6.07 -5.62 1.43
CA VAL A 17 5.87 -4.60 2.45
C VAL A 17 4.40 -4.51 2.84
N ASP A 18 4.16 -3.98 4.03
CA ASP A 18 2.81 -3.65 4.47
C ASP A 18 2.45 -2.25 3.96
N ILE A 19 1.22 -2.13 3.48
CA ILE A 19 0.68 -0.90 2.90
C ILE A 19 -0.49 -0.45 3.75
N ASP A 20 -0.36 0.72 4.36
CA ASP A 20 -1.47 1.47 4.89
C ASP A 20 -1.92 2.53 3.86
N PHE A 21 -3.22 2.57 3.56
CA PHE A 21 -3.76 3.57 2.65
C PHE A 21 -5.17 3.98 3.08
N ARG A 22 -5.54 5.22 2.74
CA ARG A 22 -6.87 5.76 3.05
C ARG A 22 -7.78 5.67 1.84
N TRP A 23 -9.03 5.31 2.09
CA TRP A 23 -10.10 5.39 1.12
C TRP A 23 -11.30 6.08 1.77
N GLY A 24 -11.55 7.33 1.36
CA GLY A 24 -12.46 8.21 2.07
C GLY A 24 -11.99 8.46 3.51
N ASP A 25 -12.88 8.21 4.46
CA ASP A 25 -12.65 8.34 5.91
C ASP A 25 -11.98 7.11 6.54
N ARG A 26 -11.87 5.99 5.81
CA ARG A 26 -11.38 4.71 6.33
C ARG A 26 -9.88 4.50 6.04
N LEU A 27 -9.19 3.88 7.00
CA LEU A 27 -7.81 3.42 6.85
C LEU A 27 -7.80 1.90 6.61
N PHE A 28 -7.13 1.47 5.56
CA PHE A 28 -6.95 0.07 5.19
C PHE A 28 -5.48 -0.30 5.35
N VAL A 29 -5.22 -1.51 5.85
CA VAL A 29 -3.88 -2.09 5.92
C VAL A 29 -3.86 -3.41 5.17
N VAL A 30 -2.96 -3.53 4.21
CA VAL A 30 -2.75 -4.74 3.41
C VAL A 30 -1.32 -5.20 3.61
N LYS A 31 -1.17 -6.42 4.15
CA LYS A 31 0.14 -6.99 4.48
C LYS A 31 0.77 -7.71 3.31
N ASN A 32 2.11 -7.78 3.31
CA ASN A 32 2.90 -8.58 2.37
C ASN A 32 2.64 -8.29 0.88
N VAL A 33 2.52 -7.02 0.51
CA VAL A 33 2.34 -6.62 -0.89
C VAL A 33 3.70 -6.53 -1.59
N PRO A 34 3.91 -7.23 -2.73
CA PRO A 34 5.18 -7.20 -3.45
C PRO A 34 5.31 -5.90 -4.25
N LEU A 35 5.95 -4.89 -3.68
CA LEU A 35 6.20 -3.60 -4.34
C LEU A 35 7.64 -3.48 -4.81
N GLU A 36 7.82 -2.77 -5.93
CA GLU A 36 9.14 -2.36 -6.37
C GLU A 36 9.53 -1.08 -5.63
N ILE A 37 10.60 -1.13 -4.84
CA ILE A 37 11.01 -0.07 -3.93
C ILE A 37 12.43 0.37 -4.25
N CYS A 38 12.63 1.68 -4.34
CA CYS A 38 13.98 2.24 -4.42
C CYS A 38 14.75 1.99 -3.12
N ILE A 39 15.91 1.34 -3.22
CA ILE A 39 16.73 1.01 -2.04
C ILE A 39 17.46 2.21 -1.45
N GLN A 40 17.44 3.36 -2.12
CA GLN A 40 18.12 4.59 -1.70
C GLN A 40 17.17 5.61 -1.06
N CYS A 41 16.06 5.95 -1.74
CA CYS A 41 15.13 6.97 -1.24
C CYS A 41 13.80 6.42 -0.72
N GLY A 42 13.53 5.11 -0.87
CA GLY A 42 12.31 4.48 -0.39
C GLY A 42 11.07 4.67 -1.28
N GLU A 43 11.23 5.29 -2.45
CA GLU A 43 10.14 5.47 -3.42
C GLU A 43 9.49 4.12 -3.76
N ARG A 44 8.14 4.08 -3.76
CA ARG A 44 7.36 2.85 -3.95
C ARG A 44 6.62 2.90 -5.28
N TYR A 45 6.83 1.90 -6.12
CA TYR A 45 6.17 1.77 -7.42
C TYR A 45 5.05 0.75 -7.38
N TYR A 46 3.85 1.19 -7.73
CA TYR A 46 2.66 0.38 -7.79
C TYR A 46 2.38 0.00 -9.25
N SER A 47 2.43 -1.29 -9.56
CA SER A 47 2.03 -1.77 -10.88
C SER A 47 0.52 -1.66 -11.06
N GLU A 48 0.07 -1.63 -12.31
CA GLU A 48 -1.36 -1.67 -12.65
C GLU A 48 -2.08 -2.84 -11.96
N GLU A 49 -1.45 -4.02 -11.92
CA GLU A 49 -1.99 -5.21 -11.26
C GLU A 49 -2.19 -4.99 -9.76
N ILE A 50 -1.20 -4.41 -9.07
CA ILE A 50 -1.27 -4.15 -7.64
C ILE A 50 -2.35 -3.11 -7.34
N SER A 51 -2.38 -2.02 -8.09
CA SER A 51 -3.40 -0.97 -7.93
C SER A 51 -4.81 -1.54 -8.11
N LYS A 52 -5.06 -2.27 -9.21
CA LYS A 52 -6.35 -2.94 -9.45
C LYS A 52 -6.72 -3.92 -8.34
N ARG A 53 -5.74 -4.61 -7.75
CA ARG A 53 -5.98 -5.54 -6.64
C ARG A 53 -6.36 -4.81 -5.36
N LEU A 54 -5.71 -3.68 -5.05
CA LEU A 54 -6.05 -2.82 -3.92
C LEU A 54 -7.47 -2.26 -4.06
N ASP A 55 -7.84 -1.75 -5.24
CA ASP A 55 -9.19 -1.23 -5.50
C ASP A 55 -10.26 -2.30 -5.28
N ARG A 56 -10.06 -3.51 -5.83
CA ARG A 56 -10.97 -4.65 -5.64
C ARG A 56 -11.09 -5.08 -4.18
N LEU A 57 -10.03 -4.94 -3.38
CA LEU A 57 -10.08 -5.25 -1.94
C LEU A 57 -11.00 -4.27 -1.22
N VAL A 58 -10.89 -2.98 -1.54
CA VAL A 58 -11.78 -1.95 -0.97
C VAL A 58 -13.23 -2.19 -1.39
N GLU A 59 -13.49 -2.39 -2.68
CA GLU A 59 -14.85 -2.65 -3.20
C GLU A 59 -15.50 -3.86 -2.51
N LYS A 60 -14.75 -4.97 -2.39
CA LYS A 60 -15.24 -6.17 -1.71
C LYS A 60 -15.47 -5.95 -0.22
N GLN A 61 -14.63 -5.13 0.43
CA GLN A 61 -14.87 -4.78 1.83
C GLN A 61 -16.17 -3.98 1.96
N ILE A 62 -16.37 -2.95 1.15
CA ILE A 62 -17.58 -2.11 1.20
C ILE A 62 -18.84 -2.97 1.01
N GLN A 63 -18.76 -3.99 0.15
CA GLN A 63 -19.84 -4.96 -0.07
C GLN A 63 -19.94 -6.07 1.00
N SER A 64 -19.13 -6.01 2.06
CA SER A 64 -19.01 -7.04 3.12
C SER A 64 -18.70 -8.45 2.59
N LYS A 65 -18.04 -8.54 1.43
CA LYS A 65 -17.70 -9.80 0.73
C LYS A 65 -16.33 -10.36 1.12
N ILE A 66 -15.62 -9.71 2.03
CA ILE A 66 -14.31 -10.17 2.49
C ILE A 66 -14.25 -10.13 4.02
N LYS A 67 -13.69 -11.19 4.62
CA LYS A 67 -13.40 -11.20 6.06
C LYS A 67 -12.15 -10.36 6.33
N ILE A 68 -12.28 -9.45 7.28
CA ILE A 68 -11.15 -8.73 7.86
C ILE A 68 -10.32 -9.74 8.65
N GLN A 69 -9.00 -9.76 8.44
CA GLN A 69 -8.10 -10.65 9.19
C GLN A 69 -7.88 -10.12 10.61
N GLU A 70 -7.65 -8.82 10.73
CA GLU A 70 -7.47 -8.12 11.99
C GLU A 70 -7.82 -6.64 11.83
N THR A 71 -8.18 -5.99 12.94
CA THR A 71 -8.38 -4.55 13.00
C THR A 71 -7.37 -3.97 13.96
N ILE A 72 -6.61 -2.96 13.52
CA ILE A 72 -5.67 -2.23 14.37
C ILE A 72 -6.35 -1.01 14.99
N LYS A 73 -6.11 -0.78 16.29
CA LYS A 73 -6.51 0.48 16.95
C LYS A 73 -5.41 1.51 16.71
N VAL A 74 -5.73 2.58 15.98
CA VAL A 74 -4.78 3.65 15.67
C VAL A 74 -5.12 4.87 16.53
N PRO A 75 -4.23 5.30 17.45
CA PRO A 75 -4.44 6.53 18.20
C PRO A 75 -4.34 7.74 17.27
N VAL A 76 -5.27 8.69 17.42
CA VAL A 76 -5.30 9.93 16.64
C VAL A 76 -5.11 11.11 17.60
N PHE A 77 -4.13 11.95 17.29
CA PHE A 77 -3.83 13.16 18.05
C PHE A 77 -4.19 14.39 17.21
N SER A 78 -4.75 15.41 17.83
CA SER A 78 -4.92 16.73 17.23
C SER A 78 -3.68 17.57 17.51
N TRP A 79 -3.16 18.24 16.48
CA TRP A 79 -2.10 19.23 16.61
C TRP A 79 -2.68 20.49 17.27
N GLN A 80 -2.64 20.57 18.60
CA GLN A 80 -3.00 21.78 19.36
C GLN A 80 -1.90 22.83 19.25
#